data_AF-A0A932USF7-F1
#
_entry.id   AF-A0A932USF7-F1
#
_cell.length_a   1.000
_cell.length_b   1.000
_cell.length_c   1.000
_cell.angle_alpha   90.00
_cell.angle_beta   90.00
_cell.angle_gamma   90.00
#
_symmetry.space_group_name_H-M   'P 1'
#
loop_
_entity.id
_entity.type
_entity.pdbx_description
1 polymer ?
#
loop_
_entity_poly.entity_id
_entity_poly.type
_entity_poly.pdbx_seq_one_letter_code
_entity_poly.pdbx_strand_id
1 'polypeptide(L)'
;MLMSVLVALMVAVVSVPTLPAQQAARPPIKELMGENLALMQNILVGLMTSTYEQIPKSAEVMKTHAEDIQKNRPPEITGQVNIDRFNAYAFTLKNSTEHLLLVTQELIKHDKSPESPGMMNIDYLRVVVAGHYSNMVTTCVNCHNQFRRKPVSMMGAGPGGMMKSKK
;
A
#
# COMPACT_ATOMS: atom_id res chain seq x y z
N MET A 1 17.59 11.30 -75.03
CA MET A 1 16.61 11.20 -73.92
C MET A 1 17.34 10.51 -72.76
N LEU A 2 18.22 11.17 -72.00
CA LEU A 2 18.05 12.22 -70.97
C LEU A 2 17.25 11.77 -69.73
N MET A 3 17.95 11.86 -68.57
CA MET A 3 17.52 11.90 -67.15
C MET A 3 17.30 10.53 -66.47
N SER A 4 18.18 10.04 -65.58
CA SER A 4 18.69 10.55 -64.29
C SER A 4 17.61 10.68 -63.21
N VAL A 5 17.59 9.77 -62.22
CA VAL A 5 17.24 10.09 -60.82
C VAL A 5 17.99 9.13 -59.87
N LEU A 6 18.98 9.68 -59.15
CA LEU A 6 19.49 9.13 -57.89
C LEU A 6 18.46 9.40 -56.80
N VAL A 7 18.17 8.43 -55.93
CA VAL A 7 17.51 8.67 -54.64
C VAL A 7 18.48 8.26 -53.53
N ALA A 8 19.09 9.26 -52.90
CA ALA A 8 19.91 9.11 -51.72
C ALA A 8 19.01 8.92 -50.50
N LEU A 9 19.16 7.78 -49.81
CA LEU A 9 18.46 7.48 -48.57
C LEU A 9 19.26 8.08 -47.41
N MET A 10 18.85 9.26 -46.93
CA MET A 10 19.30 9.80 -45.64
C MET A 10 18.20 9.55 -44.62
N VAL A 11 18.37 8.55 -43.76
CA VAL A 11 17.58 8.43 -42.54
C VAL A 11 18.47 8.86 -41.39
N ALA A 12 18.15 10.03 -40.85
CA ALA A 12 18.77 10.66 -39.71
C ALA A 12 18.72 9.71 -38.49
N VAL A 13 19.87 9.55 -37.84
CA VAL A 13 19.97 8.96 -36.51
C VAL A 13 19.29 9.92 -35.54
N VAL A 14 18.03 9.63 -35.19
CA VAL A 14 17.32 10.36 -34.14
C VAL A 14 17.95 9.93 -32.82
N SER A 15 18.86 10.74 -32.31
CA SER A 15 19.35 10.63 -30.94
C SER A 15 18.16 10.88 -30.00
N VAL A 16 17.57 9.80 -29.48
CA VAL A 16 16.62 9.90 -28.37
C VAL A 16 17.41 10.45 -27.19
N PRO A 17 17.12 11.65 -26.66
CA PRO A 17 17.71 12.05 -25.41
C PRO A 17 17.20 11.07 -24.36
N THR A 18 18.09 10.24 -23.84
CA THR A 18 17.89 9.55 -22.57
C THR A 18 17.78 10.64 -21.51
N LEU A 19 16.55 11.08 -21.26
CA LEU A 19 16.22 11.83 -20.06
C LEU A 19 16.82 11.04 -18.89
N PRO A 20 17.59 11.68 -17.99
CA PRO A 20 17.95 11.01 -16.76
C PRO A 20 16.63 10.51 -16.16
N ALA A 21 16.59 9.24 -15.79
CA ALA A 21 15.48 8.68 -15.05
C ALA A 21 15.36 9.49 -13.76
N GLN A 22 14.60 10.58 -13.84
CA GLN A 22 14.24 11.42 -12.74
C GLN A 22 13.33 10.51 -11.93
N GLN A 23 13.94 9.81 -10.95
CA GLN A 23 13.21 9.06 -9.94
C GLN A 23 12.16 10.03 -9.43
N ALA A 24 10.91 9.83 -9.86
CA ALA A 24 9.79 10.62 -9.39
C ALA A 24 9.91 10.63 -7.86
N ALA A 25 9.92 11.82 -7.27
CA ALA A 25 10.06 11.96 -5.84
C ALA A 25 9.00 11.06 -5.19
N ARG A 26 9.44 10.06 -4.41
CA ARG A 26 8.52 9.08 -3.85
C ARG A 26 7.56 9.80 -2.90
N PRO A 27 6.28 9.41 -2.87
CA PRO A 27 5.31 10.04 -2.00
C PRO A 27 5.73 9.90 -0.53
N PRO A 28 5.51 10.94 0.30
CA PRO A 28 5.72 10.86 1.74
C PRO A 28 4.90 9.70 2.34
N ILE A 29 5.46 8.98 3.32
CA ILE A 29 4.76 7.86 3.99
C ILE A 29 3.36 8.25 4.49
N LYS A 30 3.17 9.48 4.98
CA LYS A 30 1.87 9.94 5.48
C LYS A 30 0.78 9.93 4.40
N GLU A 31 1.14 10.26 3.16
CA GLU A 31 0.24 10.22 2.01
C GLU A 31 -0.14 8.78 1.67
N LEU A 32 0.87 7.90 1.56
CA LEU A 32 0.67 6.46 1.38
C LEU A 32 -0.24 5.85 2.46
N MET A 33 -0.08 6.26 3.72
CA MET A 33 -0.93 5.80 4.83
C MET A 33 -2.38 6.27 4.67
N GLY A 34 -2.59 7.52 4.26
CA GLY A 34 -3.91 8.08 4.03
C GLY A 34 -4.64 7.36 2.89
N GLU A 35 -3.94 7.13 1.79
CA GLU A 35 -4.46 6.39 0.64
C GLU A 35 -4.75 4.92 1.00
N ASN A 36 -3.87 4.27 1.76
CA ASN A 36 -4.11 2.92 2.26
C ASN A 36 -5.40 2.82 3.08
N LEU A 37 -5.75 3.83 3.87
CA LEU A 37 -7.03 3.81 4.60
C LEU A 37 -8.23 3.80 3.64
N ALA A 38 -8.20 4.63 2.59
CA ALA A 38 -9.27 4.66 1.59
C ALA A 38 -9.35 3.34 0.80
N LEU A 39 -8.21 2.77 0.42
CA LEU A 39 -8.14 1.47 -0.25
C LEU A 39 -8.70 0.34 0.63
N MET A 40 -8.37 0.36 1.93
CA MET A 40 -8.93 -0.59 2.90
C MET A 40 -10.45 -0.47 3.02
N GLN A 41 -10.98 0.76 3.00
CA GLN A 41 -12.43 0.98 3.01
C GLN A 41 -13.08 0.43 1.74
N ASN A 42 -12.48 0.63 0.56
CA ASN A 42 -12.98 0.06 -0.69
C ASN A 42 -13.01 -1.47 -0.64
N ILE A 43 -11.96 -2.10 -0.10
CA ILE A 43 -11.89 -3.54 0.07
C ILE A 43 -12.99 -4.01 1.03
N LEU A 44 -13.13 -3.38 2.20
CA LEU A 44 -14.16 -3.74 3.18
C LEU A 44 -15.56 -3.63 2.60
N VAL A 45 -15.88 -2.52 1.93
CA VAL A 45 -17.18 -2.32 1.30
C VAL A 45 -17.43 -3.42 0.27
N GLY A 46 -16.47 -3.68 -0.62
CA GLY A 46 -16.58 -4.74 -1.63
C GLY A 46 -16.81 -6.12 -1.03
N LEU A 47 -16.21 -6.41 0.14
CA LEU A 47 -16.45 -7.65 0.87
C LEU A 47 -17.86 -7.72 1.47
N MET A 48 -18.33 -6.63 2.08
CA MET A 48 -19.63 -6.55 2.72
C MET A 48 -20.80 -6.57 1.72
N THR A 49 -20.61 -5.98 0.54
CA THR A 49 -21.64 -5.89 -0.51
C THR A 49 -21.54 -6.99 -1.56
N SER A 50 -20.57 -7.91 -1.43
CA SER A 50 -20.28 -8.94 -2.43
C SER A 50 -20.00 -8.37 -3.84
N THR A 51 -19.38 -7.20 -3.92
CA THR A 51 -18.98 -6.56 -5.18
C THR A 51 -17.46 -6.52 -5.27
N TYR A 52 -16.87 -7.59 -5.81
CA TYR A 52 -15.44 -7.86 -5.69
C TYR A 52 -14.58 -7.20 -6.76
N GLU A 53 -15.14 -6.63 -7.83
CA GLU A 53 -14.37 -6.19 -9.00
C GLU A 53 -13.32 -5.12 -8.70
N GLN A 54 -13.55 -4.29 -7.68
CA GLN A 54 -12.63 -3.19 -7.31
C GLN A 54 -11.55 -3.62 -6.30
N ILE A 55 -11.70 -4.79 -5.67
CA ILE A 55 -10.76 -5.30 -4.67
C ILE A 55 -9.37 -5.54 -5.28
N PRO A 56 -9.22 -6.23 -6.44
CA PRO A 56 -7.91 -6.43 -7.07
C PRO A 56 -7.13 -5.15 -7.32
N LYS A 57 -7.80 -4.11 -7.82
CA LYS A 57 -7.17 -2.81 -8.08
C LYS A 57 -6.67 -2.17 -6.78
N SER A 58 -7.50 -2.19 -5.74
CA SER A 58 -7.13 -1.63 -4.43
C SER A 58 -5.96 -2.42 -3.79
N ALA A 59 -5.99 -3.74 -3.88
CA ALA A 59 -4.94 -4.62 -3.37
C ALA A 59 -3.60 -4.39 -4.09
N GLU A 60 -3.61 -4.23 -5.42
CA GLU A 60 -2.40 -3.97 -6.20
C GLU A 60 -1.74 -2.64 -5.80
N VAL A 61 -2.52 -1.57 -5.65
CA VAL A 61 -2.01 -0.27 -5.20
C VAL A 61 -1.41 -0.39 -3.79
N MET A 62 -2.11 -1.06 -2.86
CA MET A 62 -1.59 -1.27 -1.50
C MET A 62 -0.30 -2.10 -1.48
N LYS A 63 -0.15 -3.07 -2.39
CA LYS A 63 1.08 -3.85 -2.55
C LYS A 63 2.25 -2.94 -2.94
N THR A 64 2.05 -2.03 -3.91
CA THR A 64 3.06 -1.02 -4.28
C THR A 64 3.37 -0.09 -3.12
N HIS A 65 2.35 0.37 -2.38
CA HIS A 65 2.56 1.22 -1.20
C HIS A 65 3.40 0.52 -0.14
N ALA A 66 3.17 -0.77 0.11
CA ALA A 66 3.96 -1.56 1.06
C ALA A 66 5.46 -1.55 0.71
N GLU A 67 5.80 -1.65 -0.57
CA GLU A 67 7.19 -1.55 -1.04
C GLU A 67 7.79 -0.17 -0.83
N ASP A 68 7.02 0.88 -1.08
CA ASP A 68 7.49 2.26 -0.91
C ASP A 68 7.62 2.65 0.57
N ILE A 69 6.75 2.15 1.43
CA ILE A 69 6.84 2.31 2.89
C ILE A 69 8.16 1.73 3.39
N GLN A 70 8.54 0.53 2.93
CA GLN A 70 9.80 -0.10 3.32
C GLN A 70 11.01 0.78 2.93
N LYS A 71 10.95 1.39 1.74
CA LYS A 71 12.04 2.23 1.22
C LYS A 71 12.07 3.63 1.83
N ASN A 72 10.94 4.14 2.32
CA ASN A 72 10.79 5.51 2.81
C ASN A 72 10.71 5.60 4.34
N ARG A 73 11.35 4.65 5.07
CA ARG A 73 11.31 4.56 6.54
C ARG A 73 11.52 5.95 7.20
N PRO A 74 10.68 6.33 8.18
CA PRO A 74 10.86 7.58 8.92
C PRO A 74 12.22 7.64 9.62
N PRO A 75 12.92 8.78 9.60
CA PRO A 75 14.27 8.92 10.18
C PRO A 75 14.30 8.73 11.70
N GLU A 76 13.18 8.94 12.40
CA GLU A 76 13.06 8.66 13.83
C GLU A 76 13.12 7.18 14.20
N ILE A 77 12.87 6.27 13.25
CA ILE A 77 12.99 4.83 13.48
C ILE A 77 14.47 4.46 13.42
N THR A 78 15.07 4.42 14.60
CA THR A 78 16.51 4.15 14.81
C THR A 78 16.72 2.86 15.59
N GLY A 79 17.92 2.29 15.46
CA GLY A 79 18.30 1.01 16.05
C GLY A 79 17.88 -0.17 15.17
N GLN A 80 18.78 -1.16 15.03
CA GLN A 80 18.61 -2.27 14.10
C GLN A 80 17.29 -3.04 14.33
N VAL A 81 16.97 -3.35 15.59
CA VAL A 81 15.74 -4.09 15.97
C VAL A 81 14.46 -3.37 15.53
N ASN A 82 14.41 -2.03 15.64
CA ASN A 82 13.24 -1.26 15.24
C ASN A 82 13.13 -1.15 13.72
N ILE A 83 14.27 -1.02 13.04
CA ILE A 83 14.34 -1.01 11.57
C ILE A 83 13.84 -2.35 11.01
N ASP A 84 14.33 -3.46 11.54
CA ASP A 84 13.92 -4.80 11.12
C ASP A 84 12.43 -5.03 11.37
N ARG A 85 11.93 -4.59 12.53
CA ARG A 85 10.49 -4.69 12.86
C ARG A 85 9.63 -3.83 11.95
N PHE A 86 10.05 -2.61 11.63
CA PHE A 86 9.33 -1.75 10.66
C PHE A 86 9.29 -2.40 9.28
N ASN A 87 10.43 -2.90 8.80
CA ASN A 87 10.52 -3.61 7.53
C ASN A 87 9.67 -4.88 7.51
N ALA A 88 9.61 -5.61 8.63
CA ALA A 88 8.75 -6.78 8.77
C ALA A 88 7.27 -6.42 8.63
N TYR A 89 6.79 -5.32 9.24
CA TYR A 89 5.40 -4.88 9.03
C TYR A 89 5.11 -4.51 7.57
N ALA A 90 6.02 -3.79 6.90
CA ALA A 90 5.87 -3.47 5.48
C ALA A 90 5.81 -4.75 4.62
N PHE A 91 6.67 -5.73 4.91
CA PHE A 91 6.67 -7.04 4.25
C PHE A 91 5.38 -7.82 4.51
N THR A 92 4.88 -7.89 5.75
CA THR A 92 3.62 -8.54 6.09
C THR A 92 2.44 -7.89 5.36
N LEU A 93 2.42 -6.56 5.26
CA LEU A 93 1.40 -5.84 4.51
C LEU A 93 1.45 -6.24 3.02
N LYS A 94 2.63 -6.21 2.41
CA LYS A 94 2.83 -6.63 1.01
C LYS A 94 2.31 -8.04 0.76
N ASN A 95 2.74 -9.03 1.56
CA ASN A 95 2.32 -10.41 1.38
C ASN A 95 0.81 -10.59 1.57
N SER A 96 0.23 -9.89 2.56
CA SER A 96 -1.22 -9.96 2.78
C SER A 96 -2.00 -9.36 1.61
N THR A 97 -1.53 -8.25 1.02
CA THR A 97 -2.14 -7.66 -0.17
C THR A 97 -2.00 -8.53 -1.41
N GLU A 98 -0.86 -9.22 -1.57
CA GLU A 98 -0.63 -10.16 -2.67
C GLU A 98 -1.55 -11.38 -2.58
N HIS A 99 -1.68 -11.98 -1.40
CA HIS A 99 -2.60 -13.10 -1.19
C HIS A 99 -4.07 -12.66 -1.33
N LEU A 100 -4.44 -11.49 -0.80
CA LEU A 100 -5.78 -10.92 -1.00
C LEU A 100 -6.10 -10.79 -2.49
N LEU A 101 -5.16 -10.28 -3.29
CA LEU A 101 -5.30 -10.14 -4.74
C LEU A 101 -5.56 -11.49 -5.41
N LEU A 102 -4.71 -12.48 -5.15
CA LEU A 102 -4.81 -13.81 -5.75
C LEU A 102 -6.14 -14.50 -5.41
N VAL A 103 -6.51 -14.53 -4.13
CA VAL A 103 -7.74 -15.20 -3.68
C VAL A 103 -8.97 -14.45 -4.17
N THR A 104 -8.94 -13.12 -4.24
CA THR A 104 -10.10 -12.35 -4.75
C THR A 104 -10.29 -12.54 -6.26
N GLN A 105 -9.21 -12.65 -7.03
CA GLN A 105 -9.32 -13.00 -8.45
C GLN A 105 -9.96 -14.37 -8.64
N GLU A 106 -9.62 -15.35 -7.78
CA GLU A 106 -10.24 -16.66 -7.82
C GLU A 106 -11.72 -16.62 -7.40
N LEU A 107 -12.06 -15.85 -6.36
CA LEU A 107 -13.44 -15.59 -5.95
C LEU A 107 -14.27 -15.00 -7.10
N ILE A 108 -13.74 -14.00 -7.82
CA ILE A 108 -14.42 -13.39 -8.97
C ILE A 108 -14.63 -14.39 -10.11
N LYS A 109 -13.64 -15.23 -10.41
CA LYS A 109 -13.78 -16.27 -11.45
C LYS A 109 -14.86 -17.28 -11.06
N HIS A 110 -14.86 -17.70 -9.80
CA HIS A 110 -15.84 -18.67 -9.30
C HIS A 110 -17.26 -18.09 -9.30
N ASP A 111 -17.42 -16.81 -8.95
CA ASP A 111 -18.71 -16.11 -8.96
C ASP A 111 -19.29 -15.97 -10.38
N LYS A 112 -18.42 -15.93 -11.39
CA LYS A 112 -18.77 -15.83 -12.82
C LYS A 112 -18.93 -17.18 -13.52
N SER A 113 -18.55 -18.28 -12.89
CA SER A 113 -18.64 -19.61 -13.50
C SER A 113 -20.00 -20.26 -13.19
N PRO A 114 -20.81 -20.62 -14.20
CA PRO A 114 -22.12 -21.25 -13.98
C PRO A 114 -22.03 -22.72 -13.51
N GLU A 115 -20.83 -23.32 -13.46
CA GLU A 115 -20.64 -24.77 -13.32
C GLU A 115 -20.41 -25.30 -11.88
N SER A 116 -20.48 -24.48 -10.84
CA SER A 116 -20.42 -24.98 -9.46
C SER A 116 -21.73 -24.75 -8.70
N PRO A 117 -22.72 -25.67 -8.81
CA PRO A 117 -23.84 -25.72 -7.90
C PRO A 117 -23.34 -26.21 -6.54
N GLY A 118 -22.74 -25.31 -5.77
CA GLY A 118 -22.16 -25.65 -4.48
C GLY A 118 -21.70 -24.38 -3.78
N MET A 119 -22.61 -23.79 -3.00
CA MET A 119 -22.32 -22.62 -2.15
C MET A 119 -21.11 -22.80 -1.22
N MET A 120 -20.62 -24.04 -1.02
CA MET A 120 -19.50 -24.35 -0.14
C MET A 120 -18.12 -23.84 -0.60
N ASN A 121 -17.86 -23.62 -1.90
CA ASN A 121 -16.54 -23.13 -2.34
C ASN A 121 -16.42 -21.60 -2.34
N ILE A 122 -17.53 -20.89 -2.62
CA ILE A 122 -17.58 -19.42 -2.58
C ILE A 122 -17.46 -18.93 -1.13
N ASP A 123 -18.16 -19.57 -0.19
CA ASP A 123 -18.12 -19.17 1.22
C ASP A 123 -16.72 -19.38 1.82
N TYR A 124 -16.03 -20.45 1.44
CA TYR A 124 -14.63 -20.66 1.82
C TYR A 124 -13.73 -19.53 1.28
N LEU A 125 -13.83 -19.21 -0.01
CA LEU A 125 -13.03 -18.14 -0.61
C LEU A 125 -13.32 -16.79 0.05
N ARG A 126 -14.58 -16.46 0.35
CA ARG A 126 -14.96 -15.25 1.08
C ARG A 126 -14.31 -15.19 2.47
N VAL A 127 -14.32 -16.30 3.21
CA VAL A 127 -13.66 -16.38 4.53
C VAL A 127 -12.15 -16.17 4.41
N VAL A 128 -11.51 -16.75 3.40
CA VAL A 128 -10.06 -16.56 3.16
C VAL A 128 -9.75 -15.11 2.79
N VAL A 129 -10.53 -14.48 1.91
CA VAL A 129 -10.37 -13.06 1.56
C VAL A 129 -10.55 -12.16 2.79
N ALA A 130 -11.57 -12.41 3.60
CA ALA A 130 -11.79 -11.69 4.86
C ALA A 130 -10.63 -11.87 5.85
N GLY A 131 -10.05 -13.07 5.91
CA GLY A 131 -8.86 -13.37 6.71
C GLY A 131 -7.65 -12.53 6.29
N HIS A 132 -7.37 -12.42 4.99
CA HIS A 132 -6.29 -11.57 4.49
C HIS A 132 -6.55 -10.08 4.76
N TYR A 133 -7.78 -9.60 4.59
CA TYR A 133 -8.17 -8.25 4.97
C TYR A 133 -7.92 -7.97 6.46
N SER A 134 -8.31 -8.90 7.34
CA SER A 134 -8.10 -8.79 8.80
C SER A 134 -6.61 -8.70 9.16
N ASN A 135 -5.76 -9.50 8.50
CA ASN A 135 -4.31 -9.44 8.68
C ASN A 135 -3.73 -8.08 8.24
N MET A 136 -4.24 -7.48 7.16
CA MET A 136 -3.85 -6.14 6.71
C MET A 136 -4.21 -5.08 7.76
N VAL A 137 -5.45 -5.09 8.28
CA VAL A 137 -5.88 -4.17 9.36
C VAL A 137 -4.98 -4.32 10.58
N THR A 138 -4.76 -5.55 11.03
CA THR A 138 -3.93 -5.85 12.21
C THR A 138 -2.50 -5.36 12.04
N THR A 139 -1.92 -5.56 10.85
CA THR A 139 -0.57 -5.07 10.51
C THR A 139 -0.51 -3.54 10.57
N CYS A 140 -1.49 -2.84 9.99
CA CYS A 140 -1.58 -1.38 10.03
C CYS A 140 -1.67 -0.86 11.48
N VAL A 141 -2.53 -1.44 12.30
CA VAL A 141 -2.70 -1.05 13.71
C VAL A 141 -1.43 -1.29 14.52
N ASN A 142 -0.80 -2.45 14.37
CA ASN A 142 0.42 -2.79 15.11
C ASN A 142 1.59 -1.89 14.73
N CYS A 143 1.79 -1.64 13.43
CA CYS A 143 2.81 -0.71 12.94
C CYS A 143 2.56 0.71 13.48
N HIS A 144 1.32 1.19 13.43
CA HIS A 144 0.96 2.51 13.96
C HIS A 144 1.16 2.60 15.47
N ASN A 145 0.74 1.60 16.25
CA ASN A 145 0.92 1.62 17.71
C ASN A 145 2.41 1.66 18.11
N GLN A 146 3.26 1.01 17.32
CA GLN A 146 4.70 0.96 17.55
C GLN A 146 5.42 2.24 17.10
N PHE A 147 5.08 2.79 15.93
CA PHE A 147 5.92 3.80 15.26
C PHE A 147 5.21 5.13 14.95
N ARG A 148 3.88 5.22 15.06
CA ARG A 148 3.20 6.50 14.90
C ARG A 148 3.50 7.37 16.11
N ARG A 149 3.99 8.59 15.87
CA ARG A 149 4.17 9.58 16.93
C ARG A 149 2.85 9.77 17.67
N LYS A 150 2.86 9.52 18.98
CA LYS A 150 1.74 9.91 19.84
C LYS A 150 1.71 11.43 19.91
N PRO A 151 0.53 12.08 19.84
CA PRO A 151 0.45 13.49 20.15
C PRO A 151 1.04 13.71 21.54
N VAL A 152 1.94 14.69 21.68
CA VAL A 152 2.46 15.07 22.98
C VAL A 152 1.26 15.48 23.82
N SER A 153 0.92 14.69 24.83
CA SER A 153 -0.15 15.03 25.75
C SER A 153 0.21 16.34 26.43
N MET A 154 -0.50 17.43 26.12
CA MET A 154 -0.37 18.70 26.83
C MET A 154 -1.06 18.68 28.21
N MET A 155 -1.38 17.51 28.77
CA MET A 155 -1.84 17.40 30.16
C MET A 155 -0.63 17.35 31.09
N GLY A 156 -0.19 18.52 31.55
CA GLY A 156 0.85 18.59 32.60
C GLY A 156 1.51 19.95 32.85
N ALA A 157 1.14 21.02 32.16
CA ALA A 157 1.48 22.39 32.61
C ALA A 157 0.41 22.89 33.58
N GLY A 158 0.34 22.28 34.77
CA GLY A 158 -0.38 22.83 35.93
C GLY A 158 0.57 23.66 36.79
N PRO A 159 0.14 24.82 37.32
CA PRO A 159 1.04 25.89 37.72
C PRO A 159 1.84 25.53 38.98
N GLY A 160 3.12 25.88 38.96
CA GLY A 160 3.96 25.93 40.14
C GLY A 160 3.37 26.87 41.19
N GLY A 161 2.77 26.29 42.23
CA GLY A 161 2.47 26.96 43.48
C GLY A 161 3.73 27.05 44.33
N MET A 162 4.58 28.04 44.06
CA MET A 162 5.76 28.34 44.87
C MET A 162 5.32 29.09 46.14
N MET A 163 4.91 28.36 47.19
CA MET A 163 4.73 28.93 48.52
C MET A 163 6.10 29.21 49.14
N LYS A 164 6.55 30.47 49.07
CA LYS A 164 7.60 30.99 49.94
C LYS A 164 7.04 31.09 51.36
N SER A 165 7.39 30.14 52.23
CA SER A 165 7.18 30.30 53.66
C SER A 165 8.22 31.29 54.20
N LYS A 166 7.75 32.47 54.59
CA LYS A 166 8.47 33.35 55.53
C LYS A 166 7.99 33.00 56.93
N LYS A 167 8.86 32.42 57.75
CA LYS A 167 9.07 32.75 59.16
C LYS A 167 10.31 32.04 59.67
#